data_AF-A0A839UEJ0-F1
#
_entry.id   AF-A0A839UEJ0-F1
#
_cell.length_a   1.000
_cell.length_b   1.000
_cell.length_c   1.000
_cell.angle_alpha   90.00
_cell.angle_beta   90.00
_cell.angle_gamma   90.00
#
_symmetry.space_group_name_H-M   'P 1'
#
loop_
_entity.id
_entity.type
_entity.pdbx_description
1 polymer ?
#
loop_
_entity_poly.entity_id
_entity_poly.type
_entity_poly.pdbx_seq_one_letter_code
_entity_poly.pdbx_strand_id
1 'polypeptide(L)' 'MQRAHLKASQQLRRCPKSHEDADRLARRVMTLFDEGLRDEAAIVSAAVFQERLITEIMTNRHVGSYHVAAA' A
#
# COMPACT_ATOMS: atom_id res chain seq x y z
N MET A 1 10.08 13.03 -1.35
CA MET A 1 9.17 11.91 -1.03
C MET A 1 7.74 12.09 -1.56
N GLN A 2 7.21 13.32 -1.66
CA GLN A 2 5.90 13.54 -2.31
C GLN A 2 5.81 12.97 -3.74
N ARG A 3 6.88 13.08 -4.54
CA ARG A 3 6.95 12.45 -5.88
C ARG A 3 6.80 10.92 -5.84
N ALA A 4 7.47 10.25 -4.90
CA ALA A 4 7.34 8.81 -4.70
C ALA A 4 5.91 8.41 -4.34
N HIS A 5 5.26 9.15 -3.43
CA HIS A 5 3.85 8.92 -3.07
C HIS A 5 2.90 9.06 -4.27
N LEU A 6 3.08 10.10 -5.09
CA LEU A 6 2.28 10.30 -6.31
C LEU A 6 2.47 9.14 -7.30
N LYS A 7 3.71 8.73 -7.55
CA LYS A 7 4.03 7.61 -8.46
C LYS A 7 3.47 6.28 -7.94
N ALA A 8 3.63 5.99 -6.65
CA ALA A 8 3.08 4.78 -6.04
C ALA A 8 1.55 4.76 -6.13
N SER A 9 0.89 5.90 -5.88
CA SER A 9 -0.56 6.04 -6.01
C SER A 9 -1.02 5.76 -7.45
N GLN A 10 -0.31 6.31 -8.44
CA GLN A 10 -0.58 6.04 -9.86
C GLN A 10 -0.41 4.56 -10.22
N GLN A 11 0.64 3.89 -9.75
CA GLN A 11 0.84 2.45 -10.00
C GLN A 11 -0.23 1.56 -9.37
N LEU A 12 -0.82 2.01 -8.27
CA LEU A 12 -1.96 1.36 -7.63
C LEU A 12 -3.30 1.76 -8.25
N ARG A 13 -3.31 2.67 -9.23
CA ARG A 13 -4.52 3.29 -9.82
C ARG A 13 -5.41 3.96 -8.77
N ARG A 14 -4.79 4.52 -7.72
CA ARG A 14 -5.46 5.20 -6.61
C ARG A 14 -5.25 6.71 -6.72
N CYS A 15 -6.25 7.47 -6.30
CA CYS A 15 -6.09 8.91 -6.16
C CYS A 15 -5.23 9.21 -4.91
N PRO A 16 -4.11 9.95 -5.03
CA PRO A 16 -3.23 10.25 -3.89
C PRO A 16 -3.86 11.17 -2.84
N LYS A 17 -5.06 11.72 -3.09
CA LYS A 17 -5.73 12.68 -2.18
C LYS A 17 -7.06 12.18 -1.63
N SER A 18 -7.79 11.37 -2.39
CA SER A 18 -9.16 10.99 -2.05
C SER A 18 -9.32 9.49 -1.80
N HIS A 19 -8.29 8.68 -2.06
CA HIS A 19 -8.35 7.27 -1.71
C HIS A 19 -8.19 7.11 -0.20
N GLU A 20 -9.01 6.27 0.42
CA GLU A 20 -9.01 6.01 1.88
C GLU A 20 -7.61 5.63 2.40
N ASP A 21 -6.86 4.86 1.62
CA ASP A 21 -5.50 4.44 1.95
C ASP A 21 -4.38 5.42 1.58
N ALA A 22 -4.70 6.62 1.07
CA ALA A 22 -3.69 7.56 0.60
C ALA A 22 -2.69 7.98 1.69
N ASP A 23 -3.17 8.22 2.91
CA ASP A 23 -2.36 8.59 4.07
C ASP A 23 -1.51 7.42 4.57
N ARG A 24 -2.04 6.19 4.49
CA ARG A 24 -1.28 4.98 4.82
C ARG A 24 -0.12 4.80 3.86
N LEU A 25 -0.37 4.94 2.56
CA LEU A 25 0.66 4.88 1.52
C LEU A 25 1.70 6.00 1.69
N ALA A 26 1.28 7.22 2.04
CA ALA A 26 2.19 8.33 2.31
C ALA A 26 3.15 8.04 3.47
N ARG A 27 2.61 7.53 4.59
CA ARG A 27 3.43 7.12 5.74
C ARG A 27 4.42 6.03 5.37
N ARG A 28 3.99 5.03 4.60
CA ARG A 28 4.86 3.93 4.13
C ARG A 28 6.03 4.41 3.28
N VAL A 29 5.77 5.33 2.35
CA VAL A 29 6.82 5.98 1.55
C VAL A 29 7.82 6.72 2.43
N MET A 30 7.35 7.42 3.47
CA MET A 30 8.23 8.12 4.41
C MET A 30 9.04 7.14 5.26
N THR A 31 8.42 6.08 5.79
CA THR A 31 9.11 5.04 6.57
C THR A 31 10.28 4.42 5.79
N LEU A 32 10.06 4.06 4.52
CA LEU A 32 11.14 3.49 3.68
C LEU A 32 12.31 4.47 3.52
N PHE A 33 12.02 5.77 3.39
CA PHE A 33 13.04 6.80 3.34
C PHE A 33 13.77 6.96 4.68
N ASP A 34 13.04 6.94 5.79
CA ASP A 34 13.60 7.07 7.14
C ASP A 34 14.48 5.86 7.50
N GLU A 35 14.15 4.67 7.00
CA GLU A 35 14.95 3.44 7.07
C GLU A 35 16.21 3.48 6.20
N GLY A 36 16.42 4.55 5.44
CA GLY A 36 17.65 4.81 4.68
C GLY A 36 17.57 4.48 3.20
N LEU A 37 16.43 4.03 2.67
CA LEU A 37 16.26 3.85 1.24
C LEU A 37 16.20 5.22 0.54
N ARG A 38 17.19 5.53 -0.31
CA ARG A 38 17.31 6.84 -0.97
C ARG A 38 16.89 6.84 -2.44
N ASP A 39 16.84 5.68 -3.07
CA ASP A 39 16.40 5.56 -4.47
C ASP A 39 14.87 5.70 -4.56
N GLU A 40 14.40 6.72 -5.28
CA GLU A 40 12.97 7.00 -5.45
C GLU A 40 12.21 5.84 -6.11
N ALA A 41 12.79 5.21 -7.13
CA ALA A 41 12.16 4.10 -7.84
C ALA A 41 12.07 2.85 -6.95
N ALA A 42 13.12 2.59 -6.15
CA ALA A 42 13.09 1.52 -5.16
C ALA A 42 12.01 1.76 -4.09
N ILE A 43 11.89 3.00 -3.58
CA ILE A 43 10.85 3.38 -2.61
C ILE A 43 9.45 3.17 -3.20
N VAL A 44 9.22 3.61 -4.44
CA VAL A 44 7.93 3.41 -5.14
C VAL A 44 7.61 1.92 -5.25
N SER A 45 8.54 1.13 -5.75
CA SER A 45 8.36 -0.32 -5.95
C SER A 45 8.04 -1.03 -4.63
N ALA A 46 8.82 -0.77 -3.58
CA ALA A 46 8.61 -1.36 -2.26
C ALA A 46 7.27 -0.95 -1.63
N ALA A 47 6.90 0.33 -1.71
CA ALA A 47 5.63 0.80 -1.16
C ALA A 47 4.43 0.17 -1.88
N VAL A 48 4.47 0.08 -3.22
CA VAL A 48 3.41 -0.56 -4.03
C VAL A 48 3.30 -2.04 -3.70
N PHE A 49 4.43 -2.74 -3.60
CA PHE A 49 4.46 -4.16 -3.24
C PHE A 49 3.84 -4.41 -1.86
N GLN A 50 4.25 -3.64 -0.85
CA GLN A 50 3.72 -3.75 0.50
C GLN A 50 2.21 -3.47 0.57
N GLU A 51 1.70 -2.49 -0.18
CA GLU A 51 0.27 -2.18 -0.25
C GLU A 51 -0.57 -3.28 -0.90
N ARG A 52 -0.04 -3.92 -1.95
CA ARG A 52 -0.70 -5.06 -2.60
C ARG A 52 -0.80 -6.24 -1.66
N LEU A 53 0.28 -6.57 -0.94
CA LEU A 53 0.27 -7.63 0.07
C LEU A 53 -0.74 -7.36 1.18
N ILE A 54 -0.83 -6.13 1.69
CA ILE A 54 -1.84 -5.75 2.69
C ILE A 54 -3.24 -5.98 2.13
N THR A 55 -3.50 -5.50 0.92
CA THR A 55 -4.80 -5.64 0.26
C THR A 55 -5.18 -7.12 0.13
N GLU A 56 -4.25 -7.95 -0.35
CA GLU A 56 -4.45 -9.40 -0.52
C GLU A 56 -4.70 -10.13 0.81
N ILE A 57 -3.92 -9.80 1.85
CA ILE A 57 -4.12 -10.36 3.19
C ILE A 57 -5.50 -9.97 3.73
N MET A 58 -5.92 -8.72 3.54
CA MET A 58 -7.22 -8.26 4.00
C MET A 58 -8.36 -8.92 3.23
N THR A 59 -8.27 -9.05 1.90
CA THR A 59 -9.29 -9.75 1.11
C THR A 59 -9.38 -11.22 1.48
N ASN A 60 -8.25 -11.90 1.68
CA ASN A 60 -8.23 -13.33 2.06
C ASN A 60 -8.81 -13.57 3.46
N ARG A 61 -8.60 -12.64 4.41
CA ARG A 61 -9.24 -12.71 5.74
C ARG A 61 -10.77 -12.58 5.67
N HIS A 62 -11.30 -11.79 4.74
CA HIS A 62 -12.74 -11.63 4.59
C HIS A 62 -13.39 -12.89 4.02
N VAL A 63 -12.71 -13.64 3.15
CA VAL A 63 -13.21 -14.91 2.60
C VAL A 63 -13.25 -16.01 3.67
N GLY A 64 -12.30 -16.03 4.62
CA GLY A 64 -12.26 -17.03 5.70
C GLY A 64 -13.41 -16.95 6.71
N SER A 65 -14.18 -15.86 6.74
CA SER A 65 -15.28 -15.67 7.71
C SER A 65 -16.62 -16.25 7.25
N TYR A 66 -16.78 -16.59 5.96
CA TYR A 66 -18.05 -17.12 5.41
C TYR A 66 -18.16 -18.64 5.40
N HIS A 67 -17.10 -19.38 5.75
CA HIS A 67 -17.10 -20.85 5.71
C HIS A 67 -17.33 -21.55 7.06
N VAL A 68 -17.48 -20.81 8.16
CA VAL A 68 -17.64 -21.40 9.51
C VAL A 68 -19.07 -21.32 10.05
N ALA A 69 -20.03 -20.80 9.28
CA ALA A 69 -21.41 -20.58 9.70
C ALA A 69 -22.43 -21.56 9.05
N ALA A 70 -21.97 -22.66 8.48
CA ALA A 70 -22.84 -23.70 7.91
C ALA A 70 -22.44 -25.08 8.44
N ALA A 71 -22.92 -25.41 9.64
CA ALA A 71 -22.95 -26.77 10.19
C ALA A 71 -24.22 -26.91 11.04
#